data_AF-G7UNY5-F1
#
_entry.id   AF-G7UNY5-F1
#
_cell.length_a   1.000
_cell.length_b   1.000
_cell.length_c   1.000
_cell.angle_alpha   90.00
_cell.angle_beta   90.00
_cell.angle_gamma   90.00
#
_symmetry.space_group_name_H-M   'P 1'
#
loop_
_entity.id
_entity.type
_entity.pdbx_description
1 polymer ?
#
loop_
_entity_poly.entity_id
_entity_poly.type
_entity_poly.pdbx_seq_one_letter_code
_entity_poly.pdbx_strand_id
1 'polypeptide(L)'
;MKPLHIAVASRSASGMADMPIFTVSVTQAEYRLGAHYDKAEVLAAEAGYKRPFVCFDATEQGAILSAAHTLDLVPQIVVIDMTDGFVRSVCCDTGSIKVICYDESNTDEDCEAIAEHPVGENGQLVRCWAHVQIADADPGLIKARG
;
A
#
# COMPACT_ATOMS: atom_id res chain seq x y z
N MET A 1 9.03 -28.44 -1.61
CA MET A 1 7.88 -27.61 -1.19
C MET A 1 8.35 -26.17 -1.18
N LYS A 2 7.56 -25.23 -1.70
CA LYS A 2 7.93 -23.81 -1.73
C LYS A 2 7.04 -23.07 -0.71
N PRO A 3 7.59 -22.14 0.09
CA PRO A 3 6.76 -21.28 0.92
C PRO A 3 5.94 -20.34 0.03
N LEU A 4 4.67 -20.17 0.39
CA LEU A 4 3.73 -19.25 -0.22
C LEU A 4 3.20 -18.30 0.86
N HIS A 5 3.04 -17.04 0.50
CA HIS A 5 2.43 -16.03 1.36
C HIS A 5 0.98 -15.82 0.92
N ILE A 6 0.05 -16.03 1.84
CA ILE A 6 -1.39 -15.95 1.59
C ILE A 6 -1.97 -14.87 2.50
N ALA A 7 -2.54 -13.83 1.91
CA ALA A 7 -3.33 -12.84 2.61
C ALA A 7 -4.74 -13.39 2.85
N VAL A 8 -5.30 -13.21 4.04
CA VAL A 8 -6.64 -13.71 4.40
C VAL A 8 -7.51 -12.56 4.88
N ALA A 9 -8.39 -12.06 4.02
CA ALA A 9 -9.40 -11.08 4.43
C ALA A 9 -10.35 -11.74 5.42
N SER A 10 -10.45 -11.15 6.61
CA SER A 10 -11.10 -11.74 7.78
C SER A 10 -11.61 -10.68 8.76
N ARG A 11 -12.21 -11.12 9.87
CA ARG A 11 -12.47 -10.27 11.02
C ARG A 11 -11.50 -10.59 12.13
N SER A 12 -10.88 -9.58 12.72
CA SER A 12 -10.06 -9.74 13.92
C SER A 12 -10.91 -10.17 15.12
N ALA A 13 -10.26 -10.46 16.25
CA ALA A 13 -10.94 -10.86 17.48
C ALA A 13 -12.01 -9.84 17.94
N SER A 14 -11.76 -8.54 17.70
CA SER A 14 -12.67 -7.43 18.01
C SER A 14 -13.82 -7.27 16.99
N GLY A 15 -13.83 -8.06 15.92
CA GLY A 15 -14.85 -8.02 14.87
C GLY A 15 -14.57 -7.00 13.77
N MET A 16 -13.44 -6.29 13.82
CA MET A 16 -13.01 -5.36 12.78
C MET A 16 -12.49 -6.10 11.55
N ALA A 17 -12.70 -5.54 10.37
CA ALA A 17 -12.08 -6.07 9.15
C ALA A 17 -10.55 -6.03 9.29
N ASP A 18 -9.89 -7.11 8.89
CA ASP A 18 -8.44 -7.26 8.93
C ASP A 18 -7.98 -8.17 7.78
N MET A 19 -6.70 -8.15 7.44
CA MET A 19 -6.11 -8.96 6.38
C MET A 19 -4.70 -9.44 6.74
N PRO A 20 -4.56 -10.37 7.70
CA PRO A 20 -3.28 -10.99 8.04
C PRO A 20 -2.68 -11.79 6.88
N ILE A 21 -1.34 -11.91 6.88
CA ILE A 21 -0.58 -12.73 5.92
C ILE A 21 -0.03 -13.96 6.64
N PHE A 22 -0.31 -15.14 6.10
CA PHE A 22 0.21 -16.42 6.59
C PHE A 22 1.18 -17.04 5.60
N THR A 23 2.23 -17.66 6.13
CA THR A 23 3.18 -18.42 5.30
C THR A 23 2.83 -19.91 5.35
N VAL A 24 2.49 -20.50 4.21
CA VAL A 24 2.14 -21.92 4.08
C VAL A 24 3.14 -22.64 3.19
N SER A 25 3.34 -23.94 3.44
CA SER A 25 4.16 -24.80 2.59
C SER A 25 3.31 -25.90 1.96
N VAL A 26 3.36 -26.00 0.63
CA VAL A 26 2.65 -27.02 -0.15
C VAL A 26 3.56 -27.64 -1.21
N THR A 27 3.21 -28.86 -1.62
CA THR A 27 3.70 -29.51 -2.83
C THR A 27 3.02 -28.92 -4.07
N GLN A 28 3.56 -29.20 -5.26
CA GLN A 28 2.96 -28.73 -6.51
C GLN A 28 1.56 -29.32 -6.77
N ALA A 29 1.34 -30.58 -6.35
CA ALA A 29 0.04 -31.23 -6.47
C ALA A 29 -1.00 -30.56 -5.56
N GLU A 30 -0.64 -30.31 -4.30
CA GLU A 30 -1.47 -29.57 -3.34
C GLU A 30 -1.76 -28.14 -3.82
N TYR A 31 -0.76 -27.45 -4.41
CA TYR A 31 -0.95 -26.11 -4.96
C TYR A 31 -2.05 -26.09 -6.02
N ARG A 32 -2.01 -27.03 -6.97
CA ARG A 32 -3.02 -27.16 -8.05
C ARG A 32 -4.41 -27.48 -7.55
N LEU A 33 -4.54 -28.04 -6.35
CA LEU A 33 -5.81 -28.35 -5.71
C LEU A 33 -6.32 -27.23 -4.80
N GLY A 34 -5.58 -26.12 -4.67
CA GLY A 34 -5.99 -25.00 -3.81
C GLY A 34 -5.67 -25.18 -2.32
N ALA A 35 -4.97 -26.25 -1.92
CA ALA A 35 -4.76 -26.60 -0.50
C ALA A 35 -3.93 -25.57 0.30
N HIS A 36 -3.30 -24.61 -0.38
CA HIS A 36 -2.60 -23.49 0.26
C HIS A 36 -3.59 -22.50 0.89
N TYR A 37 -4.77 -22.32 0.31
CA TYR A 37 -5.85 -21.51 0.89
C TYR A 37 -6.44 -22.18 2.13
N ASP A 38 -6.77 -23.47 2.05
CA ASP A 38 -7.28 -24.23 3.20
C ASP A 38 -6.32 -24.15 4.39
N LYS A 39 -5.00 -24.30 4.14
CA LYS A 39 -3.97 -24.17 5.18
C LYS A 39 -3.92 -22.76 5.77
N ALA A 40 -4.07 -21.72 4.95
CA ALA A 40 -4.10 -20.34 5.43
C ALA A 40 -5.35 -20.04 6.26
N GLU A 41 -6.52 -20.57 5.88
CA GLU A 41 -7.76 -20.45 6.68
C GLU A 41 -7.64 -21.11 8.06
N VAL A 42 -7.01 -22.28 8.13
CA VAL A 42 -6.74 -22.97 9.40
C VAL A 42 -5.85 -22.11 10.29
N LEU A 43 -4.75 -21.57 9.75
CA LEU A 43 -3.85 -20.69 10.51
C LEU A 43 -4.55 -19.40 10.96
N ALA A 44 -5.43 -18.83 10.13
CA ALA A 44 -6.23 -17.67 10.50
C ALA A 44 -7.17 -17.98 11.68
N ALA A 45 -7.88 -19.11 11.63
CA ALA A 45 -8.74 -19.55 12.71
C ALA A 45 -7.96 -19.79 14.02
N GLU A 46 -6.81 -20.47 13.93
CA GLU A 46 -5.93 -20.73 15.09
C GLU A 46 -5.37 -19.44 15.71
N ALA A 47 -5.11 -18.43 14.89
CA ALA A 47 -4.69 -17.09 15.33
C ALA A 47 -5.85 -16.23 15.90
N GLY A 48 -7.08 -16.76 15.97
CA GLY A 48 -8.23 -16.09 16.56
C GLY A 48 -9.00 -15.17 15.60
N TYR A 49 -8.71 -15.22 14.30
CA TYR A 49 -9.49 -14.54 13.28
C TYR A 49 -10.81 -15.26 13.03
N LYS A 50 -11.82 -14.48 12.62
CA LYS A 50 -13.18 -14.94 12.40
C LYS A 50 -13.56 -14.79 10.93
N ARG A 51 -14.42 -15.70 10.50
CA ARG A 51 -15.02 -15.69 9.16
C ARG A 51 -15.76 -14.37 8.87
N PRO A 52 -15.95 -14.02 7.58
CA PRO A 52 -15.58 -14.77 6.38
C PRO A 52 -14.06 -14.85 6.21
N PHE A 53 -13.57 -15.93 5.60
CA PHE A 53 -12.18 -16.00 5.13
C PHE A 53 -12.21 -15.95 3.61
N VAL A 54 -11.44 -15.01 3.06
CA VAL A 54 -11.21 -14.91 1.61
C VAL A 54 -9.71 -14.79 1.41
N CYS A 55 -9.13 -15.76 0.72
CA CYS A 55 -7.68 -15.88 0.59
C CYS A 55 -7.17 -15.35 -0.75
N PHE A 56 -5.96 -14.79 -0.72
CA PHE A 56 -5.26 -14.28 -1.89
C PHE A 56 -3.77 -14.63 -1.83
N ASP A 57 -3.23 -15.15 -2.92
CA ASP A 57 -1.82 -15.37 -3.18
C ASP A 57 -1.23 -14.25 -4.06
N ALA A 58 0.07 -14.33 -4.35
CA ALA A 58 0.77 -13.30 -5.13
C ALA A 58 0.28 -13.17 -6.58
N THR A 59 -0.35 -14.21 -7.14
CA THR A 59 -0.89 -14.17 -8.51
C THR A 59 -2.17 -13.33 -8.60
N GLU A 60 -2.91 -13.19 -7.51
CA GLU A 60 -4.09 -12.33 -7.42
C GLU A 60 -3.77 -10.84 -7.21
N GLN A 61 -2.50 -10.48 -7.01
CA GLN A 61 -2.07 -9.10 -6.74
C GLN A 61 -2.60 -8.10 -7.78
N GLY A 62 -2.61 -8.46 -9.07
CA GLY A 62 -3.11 -7.58 -10.13
C GLY A 62 -4.60 -7.24 -9.99
N ALA A 63 -5.42 -8.21 -9.62
CA ALA A 63 -6.86 -8.00 -9.42
C ALA A 63 -7.13 -7.14 -8.17
N ILE A 64 -6.38 -7.36 -7.08
CA ILE A 64 -6.46 -6.56 -5.85
C ILE A 64 -6.10 -5.11 -6.13
N LEU A 65 -4.98 -4.87 -6.83
CA LEU A 65 -4.56 -3.52 -7.21
C LEU A 65 -5.61 -2.84 -8.09
N SER A 66 -6.14 -3.53 -9.11
CA SER A 66 -7.19 -2.99 -9.97
C SER A 66 -8.44 -2.58 -9.18
N ALA A 67 -8.88 -3.42 -8.23
CA ALA A 67 -10.03 -3.12 -7.38
C ALA A 67 -9.74 -1.93 -6.44
N ALA A 68 -8.56 -1.92 -5.81
CA ALA A 68 -8.15 -0.84 -4.94
C ALA A 68 -8.04 0.51 -5.68
N HIS A 69 -7.54 0.52 -6.92
CA HIS A 69 -7.55 1.71 -7.79
C HIS A 69 -8.97 2.15 -8.13
N THR A 70 -9.87 1.23 -8.47
CA THR A 70 -11.28 1.54 -8.79
C THR A 70 -11.99 2.18 -7.60
N LEU A 71 -11.62 1.78 -6.39
CA LEU A 71 -12.19 2.30 -5.14
C LEU A 71 -11.42 3.50 -4.58
N ASP A 72 -10.41 4.02 -5.30
CA ASP A 72 -9.53 5.11 -4.86
C ASP A 72 -8.86 4.86 -3.49
N LEU A 73 -8.56 3.58 -3.20
CA LEU A 73 -7.97 3.11 -1.94
C LEU A 73 -6.45 3.02 -1.98
N VAL A 74 -5.84 3.10 -3.16
CA VAL A 74 -4.39 3.13 -3.31
C VAL A 74 -3.93 4.58 -3.25
N PRO A 75 -3.42 5.09 -2.11
CA PRO A 75 -2.84 6.41 -2.09
C PRO A 75 -1.64 6.44 -3.03
N GLN A 76 -1.75 7.19 -4.11
CA GLN A 76 -0.63 7.47 -5.01
C GLN A 76 0.21 8.62 -4.44
N ILE A 77 0.65 8.53 -3.18
CA ILE A 77 1.31 9.66 -2.50
C ILE A 77 2.82 9.50 -2.59
N VAL A 78 3.50 10.52 -3.11
CA VAL A 78 4.96 10.68 -2.98
C VAL A 78 5.22 11.83 -2.04
N VAL A 79 5.87 11.53 -0.91
CA VAL A 79 6.34 12.54 0.03
C VAL A 79 7.78 12.89 -0.31
N ILE A 80 8.05 14.18 -0.44
CA ILE A 80 9.36 14.70 -0.78
C ILE A 80 9.79 15.68 0.30
N ASP A 81 10.90 15.39 0.96
CA ASP A 81 11.61 16.37 1.78
C ASP A 81 12.44 17.28 0.86
N MET A 82 12.09 18.56 0.87
CA MET A 82 12.74 19.62 0.10
C MET A 82 13.65 20.50 0.96
N THR A 83 13.93 20.12 2.20
CA THR A 83 14.91 20.82 3.05
C THR A 83 16.23 20.96 2.28
N ASP A 84 16.77 22.17 2.21
CA ASP A 84 17.95 22.56 1.39
C ASP A 84 17.75 22.57 -0.15
N GLY A 85 16.52 22.36 -0.62
CA GLY A 85 16.01 23.09 -1.78
C GLY A 85 15.94 22.38 -3.13
N PHE A 86 16.15 21.07 -3.29
CA PHE A 86 16.05 20.49 -4.66
C PHE A 86 15.53 19.05 -4.79
N VAL A 87 14.35 18.94 -5.40
CA VAL A 87 13.94 17.77 -6.20
C VAL A 87 13.73 18.18 -7.65
N ARG A 88 14.29 17.38 -8.56
CA ARG A 88 14.37 17.68 -10.00
C ARG A 88 13.18 17.15 -10.81
N SER A 89 12.60 16.02 -10.42
CA SER A 89 11.42 15.43 -11.06
C SER A 89 10.89 14.26 -10.23
N VAL A 90 9.57 14.08 -10.20
CA VAL A 90 8.92 12.86 -9.71
C VAL A 90 8.02 12.30 -10.80
N CYS A 91 8.25 11.04 -11.15
CA CYS A 91 7.50 10.33 -12.18
C CYS A 91 6.83 9.09 -11.56
N CYS A 92 5.67 8.70 -12.09
CA CYS A 92 5.04 7.42 -11.77
C CYS A 92 4.77 6.62 -13.05
N ASP A 93 4.77 5.30 -12.92
CA ASP A 93 4.45 4.35 -13.99
C ASP A 93 2.95 4.08 -14.11
N THR A 94 2.15 4.60 -13.17
CA THR A 94 0.72 4.35 -13.06
C THR A 94 -0.05 5.57 -12.51
N GLY A 95 -0.95 6.15 -13.33
CA GLY A 95 -1.93 7.13 -12.85
C GLY A 95 -1.38 8.52 -12.56
N SER A 96 -1.99 9.19 -11.58
CA SER A 96 -1.70 10.55 -11.12
C SER A 96 -1.28 10.51 -9.65
N ILE A 97 0.00 10.71 -9.34
CA ILE A 97 0.47 10.77 -7.96
C ILE A 97 0.13 12.11 -7.30
N LYS A 98 -0.32 12.08 -6.05
CA LYS A 98 -0.44 13.22 -5.15
C LYS A 98 0.94 13.48 -4.54
N VAL A 99 1.59 14.55 -4.96
CA VAL A 99 2.89 14.94 -4.39
C VAL A 99 2.66 15.78 -3.12
N ILE A 100 3.41 15.49 -2.07
CA ILE A 100 3.47 16.31 -0.85
C ILE A 100 4.92 16.75 -0.66
N CYS A 101 5.19 18.02 -0.92
CA CYS A 101 6.52 18.62 -0.74
C CYS A 101 6.60 19.31 0.62
N TYR A 102 7.41 18.79 1.54
CA TYR A 102 7.68 19.43 2.82
C TYR A 102 8.93 20.29 2.71
N ASP A 103 8.79 21.59 3.01
CA ASP A 103 9.91 22.54 3.06
C ASP A 103 9.85 23.30 4.39
N GLU A 104 10.77 22.98 5.30
CA GLU A 104 10.89 23.66 6.60
C GLU A 104 11.47 25.08 6.47
N SER A 105 12.12 25.39 5.35
CA SER A 105 12.70 26.71 5.07
C SER A 105 11.69 27.70 4.50
N ASN A 106 10.58 27.21 3.94
CA ASN A 106 9.48 28.04 3.46
C ASN A 106 8.66 28.58 4.64
N THR A 107 8.62 29.90 4.78
CA THR A 107 7.89 30.60 5.86
C THR A 107 6.73 31.45 5.32
N ASP A 108 6.41 31.33 4.04
CA ASP A 108 5.40 32.16 3.38
C ASP A 108 3.98 31.79 3.82
N GLU A 109 3.23 32.76 4.34
CA GLU A 109 1.90 32.56 4.93
C GLU A 109 0.82 32.27 3.87
N ASP A 110 1.09 32.56 2.59
CA ASP A 110 0.16 32.37 1.47
C ASP A 110 0.15 30.93 0.90
N CYS A 111 0.97 30.02 1.44
CA CYS A 111 0.94 28.60 1.05
C CYS A 111 -0.25 27.87 1.69
N GLU A 112 -0.86 26.88 1.00
CA GLU A 112 -1.89 26.04 1.62
C GLU A 112 -1.23 25.07 2.63
N ALA A 113 -1.30 25.38 3.92
CA ALA A 113 -0.87 24.45 4.97
C ALA A 113 -1.80 23.23 5.01
N ILE A 114 -1.25 22.02 4.89
CA ILE A 114 -2.04 20.78 5.00
C ILE A 114 -2.18 20.39 6.47
N ALA A 115 -3.40 20.01 6.86
CA ALA A 115 -3.73 19.60 8.23
C ALA A 115 -3.18 18.21 8.62
N GLU A 116 -2.80 17.40 7.64
CA GLU A 116 -2.12 16.11 7.82
C GLU A 116 -0.61 16.33 8.02
N HIS A 117 -0.20 16.25 9.29
CA HIS A 117 1.19 16.48 9.70
C HIS A 117 1.98 15.15 9.64
N PRO A 118 3.14 15.09 9.00
CA PRO A 118 4.02 13.93 9.05
C PRO A 118 4.57 13.77 10.47
N VAL A 119 4.91 12.53 10.80
CA VAL A 119 5.54 12.18 12.08
C VAL A 119 7.06 12.32 11.90
N GLY A 120 7.67 13.29 12.57
CA GLY A 120 9.12 13.50 12.57
C GLY A 120 9.88 12.40 13.32
N GLU A 121 11.23 12.45 13.28
CA GLU A 121 12.13 11.41 13.80
C GLU A 121 11.87 11.00 15.27
N ASN A 122 11.26 11.88 16.07
CA ASN A 122 10.95 11.64 17.48
C ASN A 122 9.45 11.39 17.76
N GLY A 123 8.65 11.07 16.75
CA GLY A 123 7.21 10.87 16.93
C GLY A 123 6.39 12.15 17.03
N GLN A 124 7.01 13.32 16.87
CA GLN A 124 6.33 14.61 16.92
C GLN A 124 5.69 14.96 15.58
N LEU A 125 4.51 15.54 15.62
CA LEU A 125 3.88 16.10 14.43
C LEU A 125 4.63 17.37 14.02
N VAL A 126 5.15 17.40 12.80
CA VAL A 126 5.90 18.54 12.27
C VAL A 126 4.97 19.40 11.42
N ARG A 127 4.98 20.72 11.64
CA ARG A 127 4.25 21.67 10.79
C ARG A 127 4.96 21.76 9.45
N CYS A 128 4.20 21.53 8.40
CA CYS A 128 4.76 21.33 7.09
C CYS A 128 3.83 21.90 6.02
N TRP A 129 4.42 22.56 5.03
CA TRP A 129 3.69 23.00 3.84
C TRP A 129 3.57 21.83 2.89
N ALA A 130 2.49 21.72 2.14
CA ALA A 130 2.37 20.64 1.19
C ALA A 130 1.62 21.12 -0.05
N HIS A 131 2.28 21.02 -1.19
CA HIS A 131 1.72 21.42 -2.46
C HIS A 131 1.27 20.19 -3.24
N VAL A 132 -0.05 20.02 -3.37
CA VAL A 132 -0.64 18.91 -4.12
C VAL A 132 -0.60 19.23 -5.61
N GLN A 133 0.33 18.59 -6.33
CA GLN A 133 0.29 18.53 -7.79
C GLN A 133 -0.04 17.11 -8.23
N ILE A 134 -0.89 17.01 -9.25
CA ILE A 134 -1.06 15.80 -10.05
C ILE A 134 0.14 15.74 -10.99
N ALA A 135 1.04 14.79 -10.77
CA ALA A 135 2.09 14.52 -11.74
C ALA A 135 1.54 13.63 -12.86
N ASP A 136 1.85 13.98 -14.11
CA ASP A 136 1.51 13.17 -15.28
C ASP A 136 2.34 11.89 -15.31
N ALA A 137 1.77 10.82 -15.88
CA ALA A 137 2.52 9.60 -16.18
C ALA A 137 3.64 9.92 -17.19
N ASP A 138 4.86 9.46 -16.91
CA ASP A 138 6.00 9.71 -17.79
C ASP A 138 5.82 8.98 -19.13
N PRO A 139 5.73 9.70 -20.27
CA PRO A 139 5.49 9.09 -21.57
C PRO A 139 6.66 8.23 -22.07
N GLY A 140 7.84 8.34 -21.47
CA GLY A 140 9.03 7.54 -21.78
C GLY A 140 9.12 6.21 -21.02
N LEU A 141 8.29 5.99 -19.99
CA LEU A 141 8.26 4.74 -19.24
C LEU A 141 7.42 3.69 -19.97
N ILE A 142 8.11 2.72 -20.57
CA ILE A 142 7.46 1.55 -21.17
C ILE A 142 6.99 0.64 -20.03
N LYS A 143 5.68 0.40 -19.91
CA LYS A 143 5.14 -0.59 -18.98
C LYS A 143 5.91 -1.91 -19.13
N ALA A 144 6.61 -2.33 -18.08
CA ALA A 144 7.15 -3.68 -18.01
C ALA A 144 5.94 -4.62 -18.13
N ARG A 145 5.91 -5.44 -19.19
CA ARG A 145 4.80 -6.31 -19.52
C ARG A 145 4.48 -7.18 -18.29
N GLY A 146 3.30 -6.99 -17.71
CA GLY A 146 2.69 -7.92 -16.76
C GLY A 146 2.23 -9.20 -17.44
#